data_AF-A0A2U9IHE6-F1
#
_entry.id   AF-A0A2U9IHE6-F1
#
_cell.length_a   1.000
_cell.length_b   1.000
_cell.length_c   1.000
_cell.angle_alpha   90.00
_cell.angle_beta   90.00
_cell.angle_gamma   90.00
#
_symmetry.space_group_name_H-M   'P 1'
#
loop_
_entity.id
_entity.type
_entity.pdbx_description
1 polymer ?
#
loop_
_entity_poly.entity_id
_entity_poly.type
_entity_poly.pdbx_seq_one_letter_code
_entity_poly.pdbx_strand_id
1 'polypeptide(L)'
;MKAYENTLKVNNLRGHINNASIDNYDVDLRAMLIEYDDKVYVIPGSSIRGLIRKNMKILNCNTSVLGSEFGEKSEMSKVIVGWGYITEKKKKKVRYGIKVDKEIGIVEKGALFSYEIIPSNIEIRFDITPLVELSKEERECLSKAMLLMKYSTIGWGGSKGIGIVEEVSVDDALLS
;
A
#
# COMPACT_ATOMS: atom_id res chain seq x y z
N MET A 1 13.43 -10.60 -18.40
CA MET A 1 13.92 -9.43 -17.65
C MET A 1 13.86 -9.75 -16.16
N LYS A 2 14.81 -9.28 -15.36
CA LYS A 2 14.83 -9.52 -13.91
C LYS A 2 13.79 -8.63 -13.23
N ALA A 3 13.08 -9.14 -12.22
CA ALA A 3 12.22 -8.33 -11.38
C ALA A 3 13.07 -7.42 -10.47
N TYR A 4 12.56 -6.24 -10.17
CA TYR A 4 13.13 -5.33 -9.19
C TYR A 4 12.58 -5.68 -7.81
N GLU A 5 13.46 -6.05 -6.89
CA GLU A 5 13.10 -6.45 -5.53
C GLU A 5 13.21 -5.25 -4.59
N ASN A 6 12.09 -4.86 -3.96
CA ASN A 6 12.02 -3.64 -3.17
C ASN A 6 11.47 -3.93 -1.78
N THR A 7 11.81 -3.09 -0.81
CA THR A 7 11.32 -3.23 0.57
C THR A 7 10.78 -1.91 1.13
N LEU A 8 9.76 -2.04 1.98
CA LEU A 8 9.16 -0.94 2.75
C LEU A 8 9.18 -1.32 4.22
N LYS A 9 9.62 -0.42 5.08
CA LYS A 9 9.40 -0.53 6.52
C LYS A 9 8.17 0.27 6.87
N VAL A 10 7.11 -0.41 7.31
CA VAL A 10 5.80 0.21 7.55
C VAL A 10 5.40 0.04 9.00
N ASN A 11 4.98 1.12 9.64
CA ASN A 11 4.53 1.14 11.01
C ASN A 11 3.01 1.07 11.10
N ASN A 12 2.49 0.19 11.96
CA ASN A 12 1.07 0.00 12.22
C ASN A 12 0.27 -0.24 10.93
N LEU A 13 0.64 -1.23 10.12
CA LEU A 13 -0.06 -1.51 8.86
C LEU A 13 -1.52 -1.86 9.15
N ARG A 14 -2.44 -1.11 8.55
CA ARG A 14 -3.86 -1.45 8.61
C ARG A 14 -4.14 -2.61 7.68
N GLY A 15 -4.97 -3.54 8.12
CA GLY A 15 -5.62 -4.42 7.16
C GLY A 15 -6.94 -3.86 6.64
N HIS A 16 -7.43 -4.47 5.56
CA HIS A 16 -8.81 -4.27 5.16
C HIS A 16 -9.72 -4.89 6.23
N ILE A 17 -10.71 -4.12 6.67
CA ILE A 17 -11.66 -4.53 7.70
C ILE A 17 -13.03 -4.26 7.11
N ASN A 18 -13.89 -5.27 7.20
CA ASN A 18 -15.30 -5.12 6.90
C ASN A 18 -15.90 -4.02 7.79
N ASN A 19 -16.68 -3.13 7.16
CA ASN A 19 -17.78 -2.50 7.86
C ASN A 19 -18.75 -3.61 8.27
N ALA A 20 -19.09 -3.66 9.55
CA ALA A 20 -20.14 -4.53 10.06
C ALA A 20 -21.50 -4.00 9.60
N SER A 21 -21.90 -4.33 8.38
CA SER A 21 -23.31 -4.50 8.01
C SER A 21 -23.52 -5.99 7.81
N ILE A 22 -24.01 -6.63 8.86
CA ILE A 22 -24.61 -7.96 8.83
C ILE A 22 -25.87 -7.79 8.00
N ASP A 23 -25.84 -8.26 6.76
CA ASP A 23 -26.97 -8.75 5.95
C ASP A 23 -26.62 -8.59 4.47
N ASN A 24 -25.83 -9.52 3.96
CA ASN A 24 -25.95 -10.14 2.64
C ASN A 24 -24.65 -10.85 2.27
N TYR A 25 -24.80 -12.02 1.65
CA TYR A 25 -23.73 -12.75 1.00
C TYR A 25 -22.97 -11.80 0.06
N ASP A 26 -21.68 -11.62 0.32
CA ASP A 26 -20.78 -11.07 -0.68
C ASP A 26 -19.49 -11.91 -0.68
N VAL A 27 -19.11 -12.36 -1.86
CA VAL A 27 -17.95 -13.23 -2.13
C VAL A 27 -16.65 -12.39 -2.11
N ASP A 28 -16.71 -11.19 -1.54
CA ASP A 28 -15.64 -10.19 -1.62
C ASP A 28 -14.64 -10.28 -0.45
N LEU A 29 -13.49 -10.88 -0.78
CA LEU A 29 -12.14 -10.56 -0.30
C LEU A 29 -11.99 -10.27 1.20
N ARG A 30 -12.36 -11.24 2.02
CA ARG A 30 -11.97 -11.31 3.44
C ARG A 30 -10.54 -11.83 3.58
N ALA A 31 -9.52 -11.00 3.39
CA ALA A 31 -8.20 -11.32 3.94
C ALA A 31 -7.29 -10.09 4.09
N MET A 32 -7.01 -9.76 5.35
CA MET A 32 -5.90 -8.89 5.75
C MET A 32 -4.53 -9.51 5.50
N LEU A 33 -4.48 -10.84 5.42
CA LEU A 33 -3.29 -11.67 5.29
C LEU A 33 -3.69 -12.86 4.42
N ILE A 34 -3.11 -12.99 3.24
CA ILE A 34 -3.25 -14.22 2.44
C ILE A 34 -1.98 -15.02 2.70
N GLU A 35 -2.11 -16.11 3.45
CA GLU A 35 -1.03 -17.07 3.67
C GLU A 35 -0.98 -18.00 2.47
N TYR A 36 0.13 -17.98 1.75
CA TYR A 36 0.35 -18.85 0.61
C TYR A 36 1.85 -19.18 0.54
N ASP A 37 2.15 -20.46 0.63
CA ASP A 37 3.51 -20.98 0.74
C ASP A 37 4.26 -20.39 1.96
N ASP A 38 5.48 -19.87 1.76
CA ASP A 38 6.32 -19.22 2.76
C ASP A 38 6.02 -17.71 2.93
N LYS A 39 5.00 -17.20 2.25
CA LYS A 39 4.66 -15.77 2.20
C LYS A 39 3.31 -15.49 2.82
N VAL A 40 3.26 -14.33 3.46
CA VAL A 40 2.02 -13.73 3.94
C VAL A 40 1.81 -12.42 3.19
N TYR A 41 0.88 -12.40 2.24
CA TYR A 41 0.56 -11.23 1.45
C TYR A 41 -0.30 -10.25 2.25
N VAL A 42 0.15 -9.00 2.32
CA VAL A 42 -0.38 -7.98 3.24
C VAL A 42 -0.84 -6.69 2.55
N ILE A 43 -0.33 -6.40 1.35
CA ILE A 43 -0.73 -5.20 0.58
C ILE A 43 -1.00 -5.60 -0.88
N PRO A 44 -2.20 -5.29 -1.42
CA PRO A 44 -2.48 -5.48 -2.84
C PRO A 44 -1.51 -4.68 -3.72
N GLY A 45 -1.05 -5.28 -4.82
CA GLY A 45 -0.17 -4.59 -5.78
C GLY A 45 -0.80 -3.32 -6.38
N SER A 46 -2.13 -3.27 -6.47
CA SER A 46 -2.87 -2.06 -6.89
C SER A 46 -2.72 -0.89 -5.91
N SER A 47 -2.65 -1.15 -4.60
CA SER A 47 -2.41 -0.11 -3.58
C SER A 47 -0.99 0.44 -3.68
N ILE A 48 0.01 -0.43 -3.89
CA ILE A 48 1.40 -0.02 -4.10
C ILE A 48 1.53 0.79 -5.39
N ARG A 49 0.97 0.29 -6.50
CA ARG A 49 0.93 0.99 -7.80
C ARG A 49 0.25 2.35 -7.69
N GLY A 50 -0.86 2.44 -6.96
CA GLY A 50 -1.57 3.70 -6.73
C GLY A 50 -0.70 4.73 -6.00
N LEU A 51 0.07 4.29 -5.00
CA LEU A 51 0.97 5.17 -4.27
C LEU A 51 2.16 5.63 -5.13
N ILE A 52 2.78 4.71 -5.88
CA ILE A 52 3.84 5.05 -6.84
C ILE A 52 3.31 6.06 -7.85
N ARG A 53 2.12 5.82 -8.45
CA ARG A 53 1.50 6.73 -9.41
C ARG A 53 1.28 8.13 -8.83
N LYS A 54 0.74 8.21 -7.61
CA LYS A 54 0.56 9.48 -6.90
C LYS A 54 1.90 10.24 -6.79
N ASN A 55 2.96 9.53 -6.42
CA ASN A 55 4.29 10.12 -6.28
C ASN A 55 4.90 10.55 -7.62
N MET A 56 4.70 9.76 -8.68
CA MET A 56 5.10 10.17 -10.04
C MET A 56 4.40 11.46 -10.46
N LYS A 57 3.10 11.62 -10.16
CA LYS A 57 2.38 12.88 -10.43
C LYS A 57 2.96 14.07 -9.65
N ILE A 58 3.31 13.87 -8.37
CA ILE A 58 3.97 14.91 -7.55
C ILE A 58 5.32 15.33 -8.17
N LEU A 59 6.04 14.38 -8.76
CA LEU A 59 7.34 14.60 -9.40
C LEU A 59 7.22 15.09 -10.86
N ASN A 60 6.01 15.33 -11.37
CA ASN A 60 5.73 15.64 -12.78
C ASN A 60 6.28 14.61 -13.78
N CYS A 61 6.36 13.34 -13.36
CA CYS A 61 6.78 12.22 -14.20
C CYS A 61 5.61 11.68 -15.04
N ASN A 62 5.92 11.14 -16.23
CA ASN A 62 4.95 10.42 -17.04
C ASN A 62 4.55 9.10 -16.34
N THR A 63 3.24 8.90 -16.12
CA THR A 63 2.73 7.71 -15.43
C THR A 63 2.38 6.53 -16.34
N SER A 64 2.54 6.67 -17.66
CA SER A 64 2.20 5.64 -18.66
C SER A 64 2.97 4.33 -18.46
N VAL A 65 4.14 4.36 -17.82
CA VAL A 65 4.87 3.14 -17.41
C VAL A 65 3.98 2.23 -16.55
N LEU A 66 3.11 2.83 -15.74
CA LEU A 66 2.13 2.13 -14.92
C LEU A 66 0.83 1.88 -15.66
N GLY A 67 0.69 2.12 -16.96
CA GLY A 67 -0.55 2.00 -17.74
C GLY A 67 -1.62 3.02 -17.36
N SER A 68 -2.75 2.99 -18.08
CA SER A 68 -3.81 4.00 -17.96
C SER A 68 -4.56 3.98 -16.62
N GLU A 69 -5.23 5.08 -16.31
CA GLU A 69 -6.17 5.19 -15.20
C GLU A 69 -7.61 4.83 -15.61
N PHE A 70 -8.47 4.64 -14.63
CA PHE A 70 -9.87 4.34 -14.88
C PHE A 70 -10.57 5.52 -15.58
N GLY A 71 -11.26 5.26 -16.68
CA GLY A 71 -11.92 6.29 -17.47
C GLY A 71 -11.05 6.93 -18.57
N GLU A 72 -9.78 6.55 -18.67
CA GLU A 72 -8.90 6.97 -19.77
C GLU A 72 -8.87 5.94 -20.90
N LYS A 73 -8.31 6.34 -22.05
CA LYS A 73 -8.02 5.40 -23.14
C LYS A 73 -7.10 4.29 -22.61
N SER A 74 -7.49 3.04 -22.85
CA SER A 74 -6.75 1.88 -22.34
C SER A 74 -5.32 1.85 -22.89
N GLU A 75 -4.34 1.95 -21.99
CA GLU A 75 -2.92 1.78 -22.29
C GLU A 75 -2.33 0.69 -21.40
N MET A 76 -1.63 -0.25 -22.04
CA MET A 76 -0.98 -1.36 -21.34
C MET A 76 0.16 -0.84 -20.47
N SER A 77 0.24 -1.33 -19.23
CA SER A 77 1.37 -1.04 -18.36
C SER A 77 2.63 -1.74 -18.86
N LYS A 78 3.77 -1.07 -18.71
CA LYS A 78 5.10 -1.64 -18.97
C LYS A 78 5.64 -2.47 -17.81
N VAL A 79 4.99 -2.42 -16.64
CA VAL A 79 5.42 -3.15 -15.43
C VAL A 79 4.23 -3.81 -14.73
N ILE A 80 4.50 -4.92 -14.04
CA ILE A 80 3.58 -5.53 -13.09
C ILE A 80 4.08 -5.18 -11.68
N VAL A 81 3.21 -4.58 -10.86
CA VAL A 81 3.49 -4.35 -9.44
C VAL A 81 2.90 -5.52 -8.66
N GLY A 82 3.77 -6.33 -8.07
CA GLY A 82 3.42 -7.48 -7.25
C GLY A 82 2.76 -7.08 -5.93
N TRP A 83 2.21 -8.07 -5.23
CA TRP A 83 1.71 -7.87 -3.88
C TRP A 83 2.86 -7.62 -2.92
N GLY A 84 2.62 -6.77 -1.91
CA GLY A 84 3.48 -6.65 -0.75
C GLY A 84 3.29 -7.86 0.17
N TYR A 85 4.39 -8.50 0.56
CA TYR A 85 4.39 -9.69 1.41
C TYR A 85 5.41 -9.59 2.54
N ILE A 86 5.18 -10.39 3.58
CA ILE A 86 6.11 -10.63 4.69
C ILE A 86 6.39 -12.13 4.78
N THR A 87 7.55 -12.53 5.31
CA THR A 87 7.94 -13.94 5.47
C THR A 87 7.62 -14.48 6.86
N GLU A 88 7.27 -13.62 7.81
CA GLU A 88 6.90 -14.00 9.16
C GLU A 88 5.48 -13.56 9.49
N LYS A 89 4.66 -14.49 9.95
CA LYS A 89 3.31 -14.18 10.43
C LYS A 89 3.37 -13.26 11.65
N LYS A 90 2.70 -12.11 11.56
CA LYS A 90 2.60 -11.15 12.67
C LYS A 90 1.24 -11.24 13.35
N LYS A 91 1.21 -10.98 14.66
CA LYS A 91 -0.04 -10.94 15.44
C LYS A 91 -0.82 -9.67 15.10
N LYS A 92 -2.13 -9.82 14.90
CA LYS A 92 -3.04 -8.69 14.70
C LYS A 92 -3.43 -8.08 16.04
N LYS A 93 -3.78 -6.79 16.03
CA LYS A 93 -4.37 -6.09 17.16
C LYS A 93 -5.54 -5.24 16.68
N VAL A 94 -6.60 -5.18 17.49
CA VAL A 94 -7.68 -4.21 17.28
C VAL A 94 -7.31 -2.90 17.97
N ARG A 95 -7.34 -1.81 17.21
CA ARG A 95 -7.18 -0.44 17.68
C ARG A 95 -8.52 0.26 17.63
N TYR A 96 -8.98 0.76 18.77
CA TYR A 96 -10.23 1.52 18.84
C TYR A 96 -9.97 3.01 18.62
N GLY A 97 -10.96 3.68 18.03
CA GLY A 97 -11.03 5.13 17.94
C GLY A 97 -12.40 5.61 18.35
N ILE A 98 -12.47 6.81 18.92
CA ILE A 98 -13.71 7.49 19.25
C ILE A 98 -13.81 8.81 18.49
N LYS A 99 -15.02 9.32 18.29
CA LYS A 99 -15.23 10.73 17.95
C LYS A 99 -15.74 11.46 19.19
N VAL A 100 -15.06 12.54 19.52
CA VAL A 100 -15.41 13.42 20.63
C VAL A 100 -16.07 14.66 20.04
N ASP A 101 -17.24 15.00 20.57
CA ASP A 101 -17.92 16.26 20.27
C ASP A 101 -17.05 17.41 20.79
N LYS A 102 -16.75 18.38 19.91
CA LYS A 102 -15.82 19.46 20.22
C LYS A 102 -16.42 20.53 21.14
N GLU A 103 -17.74 20.64 21.22
CA GLU A 103 -18.42 21.67 22.02
C GLU A 103 -18.60 21.20 23.46
N ILE A 104 -19.05 19.95 23.64
CA ILE A 104 -19.42 19.40 24.96
C ILE A 104 -18.40 18.40 25.52
N GLY A 105 -17.40 17.99 24.73
CA GLY A 105 -16.29 17.15 25.20
C GLY A 105 -16.66 15.70 25.50
N ILE A 106 -17.87 15.25 25.14
CA ILE A 106 -18.32 13.87 25.30
C ILE A 106 -18.17 13.06 24.01
N VAL A 107 -18.21 11.73 24.14
CA VAL A 107 -18.20 10.83 22.99
C VAL A 107 -19.52 10.94 22.23
N GLU A 108 -19.44 11.12 20.91
CA GLU A 108 -20.64 11.11 20.05
C GLU A 108 -21.29 9.72 20.07
N LYS A 109 -22.63 9.69 20.12
CA LYS A 109 -23.39 8.44 20.12
C LYS A 109 -23.09 7.63 18.86
N GLY A 110 -22.72 6.35 19.04
CA GLY A 110 -22.40 5.44 17.93
C GLY A 110 -21.01 5.65 17.30
N ALA A 111 -20.17 6.52 17.86
CA ALA A 111 -18.88 6.86 17.27
C ALA A 111 -17.71 6.01 17.79
N LEU A 112 -17.96 4.74 18.14
CA LEU A 112 -16.88 3.77 18.40
C LEU A 112 -16.46 3.13 17.08
N PHE A 113 -15.23 3.40 16.67
CA PHE A 113 -14.61 2.78 15.51
C PHE A 113 -13.61 1.73 15.98
N SER A 114 -13.49 0.62 15.25
CA SER A 114 -12.48 -0.38 15.51
C SER A 114 -11.69 -0.65 14.23
N TYR A 115 -10.37 -0.79 14.39
CA TYR A 115 -9.46 -1.04 13.30
C TYR A 115 -8.55 -2.23 13.58
N GLU A 116 -8.56 -3.27 12.75
CA GLU A 116 -7.53 -4.30 12.80
C GLU A 116 -6.23 -3.79 12.15
N ILE A 117 -5.13 -3.93 12.88
CA ILE A 117 -3.78 -3.52 12.47
C ILE A 117 -2.77 -4.63 12.74
N ILE A 118 -1.69 -4.64 11.97
CA ILE A 118 -0.43 -5.29 12.33
C ILE A 118 0.40 -4.23 13.06
N PRO A 119 0.58 -4.33 14.39
CA PRO A 119 1.26 -3.30 15.16
C PRO A 119 2.77 -3.31 14.91
N SER A 120 3.41 -2.18 15.22
CA SER A 120 4.86 -2.00 15.12
C SER A 120 5.38 -1.99 13.68
N ASN A 121 6.71 -1.95 13.55
CA ASN A 121 7.40 -1.90 12.27
C ASN A 121 7.45 -3.28 11.62
N ILE A 122 6.98 -3.34 10.38
CA ILE A 122 7.05 -4.53 9.54
C ILE A 122 7.85 -4.22 8.28
N GLU A 123 8.75 -5.12 7.92
CA GLU A 123 9.43 -5.10 6.63
C GLU A 123 8.54 -5.83 5.61
N ILE A 124 8.10 -5.11 4.59
CA ILE A 124 7.26 -5.61 3.51
C ILE A 124 8.10 -5.64 2.25
N ARG A 125 8.14 -6.79 1.58
CA ARG A 125 8.82 -6.99 0.31
C ARG A 125 7.82 -6.96 -0.82
N PHE A 126 8.19 -6.39 -1.96
CA PHE A 126 7.36 -6.40 -3.16
C PHE A 126 8.22 -6.31 -4.42
N ASP A 127 7.72 -6.91 -5.49
CA ASP A 127 8.47 -7.01 -6.74
C ASP A 127 7.82 -6.13 -7.81
N ILE A 128 8.63 -5.45 -8.62
CA ILE A 128 8.19 -4.81 -9.86
C ILE A 128 8.78 -5.58 -11.03
N THR A 129 7.93 -6.21 -11.83
CA THR A 129 8.37 -7.01 -12.99
C THR A 129 8.18 -6.21 -14.28
N PRO A 130 9.25 -5.80 -14.97
CA PRO A 130 9.12 -5.16 -16.27
C PRO A 130 8.65 -6.16 -17.34
N LEU A 131 7.67 -5.75 -18.13
CA LEU A 131 7.14 -6.49 -19.29
C LEU A 131 7.88 -6.13 -20.58
N VAL A 132 8.50 -4.95 -20.61
CA VAL A 132 9.35 -4.42 -21.67
C VAL A 132 10.52 -3.68 -21.04
N GLU A 133 11.58 -3.45 -21.82
CA GLU A 133 12.70 -2.65 -21.35
C GLU A 133 12.25 -1.21 -21.05
N LEU A 134 12.61 -0.72 -19.86
CA LEU A 134 12.24 0.63 -19.41
C LEU A 134 13.32 1.62 -19.85
N SER A 135 12.88 2.77 -20.34
CA SER A 135 13.80 3.86 -20.66
C SER A 135 14.52 4.35 -19.39
N LYS A 136 15.64 5.04 -19.56
CA LYS A 136 16.36 5.63 -18.42
C LYS A 136 15.47 6.58 -17.61
N GLU A 137 14.69 7.40 -18.31
CA GLU A 137 13.74 8.35 -17.69
C GLU A 137 12.64 7.61 -16.93
N GLU A 138 12.10 6.51 -17.48
CA GLU A 138 11.08 5.70 -16.80
C GLU A 138 11.62 5.07 -15.52
N ARG A 139 12.85 4.54 -15.56
CA ARG A 139 13.51 3.97 -14.37
C ARG A 139 13.78 5.03 -13.31
N GLU A 140 14.27 6.19 -13.71
CA GLU A 140 14.54 7.32 -12.81
C GLU A 140 13.25 7.85 -12.16
N CYS A 141 12.18 7.99 -12.93
CA CYS A 141 10.89 8.40 -12.40
C CYS A 141 10.31 7.35 -11.45
N LEU A 142 10.42 6.07 -11.79
CA LEU A 142 9.94 4.97 -10.95
C LEU A 142 10.72 4.92 -9.62
N SER A 143 12.05 5.00 -9.66
CA SER A 143 12.89 4.95 -8.46
C SER A 143 12.65 6.14 -7.54
N LYS A 144 12.61 7.37 -8.08
CA LYS A 144 12.27 8.58 -7.30
C LYS A 144 10.87 8.50 -6.69
N ALA A 145 9.89 8.01 -7.44
CA ALA A 145 8.52 7.87 -6.95
C ALA A 145 8.42 6.85 -5.81
N MET A 146 9.18 5.75 -5.88
CA MET A 146 9.27 4.78 -4.79
C MET A 146 9.99 5.35 -3.58
N LEU A 147 11.12 6.03 -3.74
CA LEU A 147 11.82 6.70 -2.62
C LEU A 147 10.91 7.70 -1.90
N LEU A 148 10.04 8.42 -2.63
CA LEU A 148 9.06 9.34 -2.05
C LEU A 148 7.98 8.63 -1.21
N MET A 149 7.82 7.30 -1.33
CA MET A 149 6.91 6.53 -0.47
C MET A 149 7.30 6.64 1.00
N LYS A 150 8.57 6.94 1.33
CA LYS A 150 9.05 7.19 2.70
C LYS A 150 8.25 8.30 3.43
N TYR A 151 7.64 9.23 2.70
CA TYR A 151 6.85 10.32 3.28
C TYR A 151 5.34 10.10 3.11
N SER A 152 4.94 8.85 2.86
CA SER A 152 3.58 8.47 2.55
C SER A 152 3.01 7.50 3.58
N THR A 153 1.72 7.22 3.43
CA THR A 153 1.02 6.23 4.24
C THR A 153 0.31 5.24 3.34
N ILE A 154 0.35 3.97 3.73
CA ILE A 154 -0.32 2.88 3.03
C ILE A 154 -1.72 2.70 3.62
N GLY A 155 -2.72 2.71 2.73
CA GLY A 155 -4.12 2.63 3.12
C GLY A 155 -4.63 3.92 3.77
N TRP A 156 -5.67 3.79 4.59
CA TRP A 156 -6.33 4.89 5.29
C TRP A 156 -5.96 4.93 6.77
N GLY A 157 -5.81 6.13 7.33
CA GLY A 157 -5.51 6.34 8.75
C GLY A 157 -4.14 6.94 9.03
N GLY A 158 -3.44 7.45 8.01
CA GLY A 158 -2.13 8.09 8.14
C GLY A 158 -2.10 9.19 9.21
N SER A 159 -3.10 10.06 9.25
CA SER A 159 -3.24 11.10 10.29
C SER A 159 -3.43 10.56 11.71
N LYS A 160 -3.71 9.26 11.86
CA LYS A 160 -3.84 8.55 13.14
C LYS A 160 -2.60 7.67 13.45
N GLY A 161 -1.52 7.80 12.67
CA GLY A 161 -0.29 7.02 12.83
C GLY A 161 -0.43 5.56 12.36
N ILE A 162 -1.21 5.32 11.32
CA ILE A 162 -1.48 3.99 10.76
C ILE A 162 -0.92 3.91 9.34
N GLY A 163 -0.19 2.84 9.05
CA GLY A 163 0.40 2.56 7.74
C GLY A 163 1.50 3.53 7.35
N ILE A 164 2.22 4.12 8.32
CA ILE A 164 3.29 5.09 8.04
C ILE A 164 4.48 4.34 7.43
N VAL A 165 4.93 4.75 6.25
CA VAL A 165 6.18 4.23 5.69
C VAL A 165 7.34 4.97 6.34
N GLU A 166 8.26 4.26 6.98
CA GLU A 166 9.41 4.85 7.67
C GLU A 166 10.69 4.78 6.82
N GLU A 167 10.85 3.68 6.08
CA GLU A 167 12.03 3.42 5.24
C GLU A 167 11.60 2.76 3.92
N VAL A 168 12.36 3.01 2.87
CA VAL A 168 12.18 2.43 1.53
C VAL A 168 13.55 1.99 1.03
N SER A 169 13.66 0.75 0.55
CA SER A 169 14.80 0.27 -0.21
C SER A 169 14.34 -0.08 -1.62
N VAL A 170 15.07 0.41 -2.61
CA VAL A 170 14.81 0.22 -4.03
C VAL A 170 15.93 -0.61 -4.62
N ASP A 171 15.59 -1.55 -5.51
CA ASP A 171 16.58 -2.35 -6.24
C ASP A 171 17.61 -1.47 -6.97
N ASP A 172 18.90 -1.77 -6.82
CA ASP A 172 19.99 -1.01 -7.42
C ASP A 172 19.87 -0.89 -8.95
N ALA A 173 19.25 -1.87 -9.62
CA ALA A 173 19.03 -1.83 -11.06
C ALA A 173 18.06 -0.72 -11.53
N LEU A 174 17.28 -0.15 -10.60
CA LEU A 174 16.45 1.05 -10.85
C LEU A 174 17.17 2.36 -10.53
N LEU A 175 18.33 2.29 -9.86
CA LEU A 175 19.17 3.44 -9.52
C LEU A 175 20.30 3.65 -10.53
N SER A 176 20.67 2.61 -11.30
CA SER A 176 21.69 2.61 -12.36
C SER A 176 21.18 3.08 -13.72
#